data_AF-V4A6I6-F1
#
_entry.id   AF-V4A6I6-F1
#
_cell.length_a   1.000
_cell.length_b   1.000
_cell.length_c   1.000
_cell.angle_alpha   90.00
_cell.angle_beta   90.00
_cell.angle_gamma   90.00
#
_symmetry.space_group_name_H-M   'P 1'
#
loop_
_entity.id
_entity.type
_entity.pdbx_description
1 polymer ?
#
loop_
_entity_poly.entity_id
_entity_poly.type
_entity_poly.pdbx_seq_one_letter_code
_entity_poly.pdbx_strand_id
1 'polypeptide(L)'
;IVFPAGILQPPFFNKDYPKALNYGGIGVVIGHEITHGFDDSGIQYDKDGNLLQWWSDDAIDQFKAKAQCIIDQYSTYILPEANMNVNGINTQGENIADNGGLKQSYRIWCNKVREEAAIRQILTGVHSPPNLRVIGSVQNSKDFSDVFGCSSSTNMNPENKCYVW
;
A
#
# COMPACT_ATOMS: atom_id res chain seq x y z
N ILE A 1 -0.03 9.03 -4.66
CA ILE A 1 1.10 8.17 -4.23
C ILE A 1 2.09 7.99 -5.37
N VAL A 2 3.39 8.04 -5.10
CA VAL A 2 4.46 7.89 -6.10
C VAL A 2 5.57 7.04 -5.47
N PHE A 3 6.09 6.05 -6.20
CA PHE A 3 7.24 5.25 -5.78
C PHE A 3 8.36 5.36 -6.82
N PRO A 4 9.39 6.18 -6.58
CA PRO A 4 10.50 6.32 -7.50
C PRO A 4 11.26 4.99 -7.68
N ALA A 5 11.91 4.80 -8.83
CA ALA A 5 12.73 3.58 -9.06
C ALA A 5 13.80 3.36 -7.96
N GLY A 6 14.30 4.44 -7.35
CA GLY A 6 15.29 4.39 -6.28
C GLY A 6 14.81 3.80 -4.95
N ILE A 7 13.49 3.65 -4.71
CA ILE A 7 13.01 2.93 -3.51
C ILE A 7 12.74 1.45 -3.79
N LEU A 8 12.63 1.06 -5.07
CA LEU A 8 12.34 -0.31 -5.51
C LEU A 8 13.61 -1.16 -5.59
N GLN A 9 14.44 -1.09 -4.54
CA GLN A 9 15.71 -1.81 -4.43
C GLN A 9 15.94 -2.31 -3.00
N PRO A 10 16.91 -3.21 -2.75
CA PRO A 10 17.30 -3.59 -1.39
C PRO A 10 17.62 -2.38 -0.51
N PRO A 11 17.22 -2.38 0.78
CA PRO A 11 16.55 -3.49 1.49
C PRO A 11 15.02 -3.54 1.31
N PHE A 12 14.40 -2.56 0.65
CA PHE A 12 12.94 -2.43 0.60
C PHE A 12 12.28 -3.43 -0.35
N PHE A 13 12.88 -3.69 -1.50
CA PHE A 13 12.33 -4.61 -2.49
C PHE A 13 13.42 -5.39 -3.22
N ASN A 14 13.21 -6.69 -3.37
CA ASN A 14 13.91 -7.50 -4.34
C ASN A 14 13.00 -8.63 -4.83
N LYS A 15 12.99 -8.90 -6.14
CA LYS A 15 12.19 -9.99 -6.72
C LYS A 15 12.52 -11.36 -6.13
N ASP A 16 13.76 -11.56 -5.68
CA ASP A 16 14.28 -12.82 -5.15
C ASP A 16 14.12 -12.93 -3.62
N TYR A 17 13.64 -11.87 -2.96
CA TYR A 17 13.36 -11.94 -1.52
C TYR A 17 12.10 -12.77 -1.21
N PRO A 18 12.10 -13.51 -0.08
CA PRO A 18 10.88 -14.02 0.50
C PRO A 18 9.82 -12.93 0.56
N LYS A 19 8.57 -13.26 0.20
CA LYS A 19 7.46 -12.29 0.22
C LYS A 19 7.36 -11.53 1.54
N ALA A 20 7.64 -12.18 2.67
CA ALA A 20 7.65 -11.55 3.98
C ALA A 20 8.56 -10.31 4.05
N LEU A 21 9.74 -10.36 3.44
CA LEU A 21 10.66 -9.23 3.40
C LEU A 21 10.15 -8.12 2.48
N ASN A 22 9.58 -8.46 1.31
CA ASN A 22 8.99 -7.45 0.42
C ASN A 22 7.76 -6.79 1.05
N TYR A 23 6.91 -7.53 1.76
CA TYR A 23 5.79 -6.95 2.50
C TYR A 23 6.29 -6.12 3.69
N GLY A 24 7.29 -6.59 4.44
CA GLY A 24 7.88 -5.84 5.56
C GLY A 24 8.67 -4.60 5.14
N GLY A 25 9.22 -4.57 3.92
CA GLY A 25 9.89 -3.43 3.32
C GLY A 25 8.92 -2.57 2.52
N ILE A 26 8.93 -2.74 1.19
CA ILE A 26 8.14 -1.90 0.28
C ILE A 26 6.62 -1.97 0.54
N GLY A 27 6.11 -3.09 1.05
CA GLY A 27 4.69 -3.21 1.39
C GLY A 27 4.26 -2.24 2.50
N VAL A 28 5.10 -2.04 3.52
CA VAL A 28 4.84 -1.05 4.58
C VAL A 28 4.87 0.36 4.01
N VAL A 29 5.87 0.68 3.18
CA VAL A 29 6.00 1.98 2.51
C VAL A 29 4.77 2.27 1.64
N ILE A 30 4.32 1.30 0.84
CA ILE A 30 3.09 1.46 0.05
C ILE A 30 1.88 1.75 0.93
N GLY A 31 1.74 1.00 2.04
CA GLY A 31 0.66 1.21 2.98
C GLY A 31 0.74 2.58 3.69
N HIS A 32 1.94 3.06 3.98
CA HIS A 32 2.22 4.36 4.58
C HIS A 32 1.73 5.49 3.65
N GLU A 33 2.16 5.49 2.38
CA GLU A 33 1.74 6.49 1.39
C GLU A 33 0.23 6.50 1.12
N ILE A 34 -0.43 5.34 1.18
CA ILE A 34 -1.90 5.25 1.08
C ILE A 34 -2.55 5.85 2.32
N THR A 35 -2.00 5.58 3.50
CA THR A 35 -2.55 6.04 4.77
C THR A 35 -2.46 7.56 4.93
N HIS A 36 -1.49 8.22 4.30
CA HIS A 36 -1.47 9.70 4.22
C HIS A 36 -2.73 10.32 3.61
N GLY A 37 -3.45 9.61 2.73
CA GLY A 37 -4.77 10.07 2.25
C GLY A 37 -5.85 10.09 3.34
N PHE A 38 -5.56 9.56 4.53
CA PHE A 38 -6.48 9.38 5.65
C PHE A 38 -5.83 9.71 7.01
N ASP A 39 -4.74 10.47 7.02
CA ASP A 39 -4.15 11.04 8.23
C ASP A 39 -4.87 12.35 8.64
N ASP A 40 -4.34 13.06 9.63
CA ASP A 40 -4.96 14.29 10.14
C ASP A 40 -5.10 15.40 9.08
N SER A 41 -4.23 15.42 8.07
CA SER A 41 -4.33 16.32 6.92
C SER A 41 -5.15 15.70 5.80
N GLY A 42 -4.88 14.44 5.46
CA GLY A 42 -5.47 13.73 4.33
C GLY A 42 -6.98 13.64 4.38
N ILE A 43 -7.57 13.44 5.56
CA ILE A 43 -9.03 13.36 5.71
C ILE A 43 -9.76 14.66 5.32
N GLN A 44 -9.06 15.79 5.22
CA GLN A 44 -9.64 17.07 4.85
C GLN A 44 -9.86 17.19 3.33
N TYR A 45 -9.28 16.29 2.54
CA TYR A 45 -9.34 16.31 1.09
C TYR A 45 -10.22 15.20 0.54
N ASP A 46 -11.06 15.53 -0.44
CA ASP A 46 -11.87 14.55 -1.16
C ASP A 46 -11.04 13.76 -2.19
N LYS A 47 -11.71 12.85 -2.91
CA LYS A 47 -11.10 11.99 -3.94
C LYS A 47 -10.42 12.76 -5.09
N ASP A 48 -10.79 14.01 -5.31
CA ASP A 48 -10.27 14.86 -6.39
C ASP A 48 -9.18 15.82 -5.86
N GLY A 49 -8.89 15.79 -4.55
CA GLY A 49 -7.90 16.64 -3.90
C GLY A 49 -8.43 18.01 -3.48
N ASN A 50 -9.75 18.18 -3.40
CA ASN A 50 -10.35 19.44 -2.93
C ASN A 50 -10.51 19.43 -1.40
N LEU A 51 -10.25 20.57 -0.76
CA LEU A 51 -10.54 20.77 0.66
C LEU A 51 -12.06 20.78 0.88
N LEU A 52 -12.60 19.67 1.39
CA LEU A 52 -14.03 19.45 1.56
C LEU A 52 -14.27 18.48 2.72
N GLN A 53 -15.18 18.82 3.64
CA GLN A 53 -15.61 17.88 4.67
C GLN A 53 -16.50 16.80 4.07
N TRP A 54 -15.94 15.61 3.84
CA TRP A 54 -16.66 14.45 3.32
C TRP A 54 -16.98 13.38 4.38
N TRP A 55 -16.58 13.62 5.64
CA TRP A 55 -16.91 12.80 6.82
C TRP A 55 -18.05 13.45 7.62
N SER A 56 -18.85 12.63 8.30
CA SER A 56 -19.77 13.11 9.33
C SER A 56 -19.00 13.61 10.55
N ASP A 57 -19.59 14.54 11.30
CA ASP A 57 -18.99 15.08 12.53
C ASP A 57 -18.64 13.97 13.54
N ASP A 58 -19.53 12.98 13.71
CA ASP A 58 -19.29 11.81 14.57
C ASP A 58 -18.06 11.00 14.14
N ALA A 59 -17.85 10.80 12.83
CA ALA A 59 -16.68 10.08 12.33
C ALA A 59 -15.39 10.87 12.57
N ILE A 60 -15.44 12.20 12.45
CA ILE A 60 -14.31 13.10 12.75
C ILE A 60 -13.97 13.04 14.24
N ASP A 61 -14.96 13.07 15.12
CA ASP A 61 -14.75 12.99 16.57
C ASP A 61 -14.13 11.66 16.97
N GLN A 62 -14.62 10.55 16.41
CA GLN A 62 -14.03 9.22 16.64
C GLN A 62 -12.60 9.11 16.07
N PHE A 63 -12.33 9.72 14.92
CA PHE A 63 -10.97 9.78 14.36
C PHE A 63 -10.04 10.52 15.31
N LYS A 64 -10.41 11.73 15.74
CA LYS A 64 -9.61 12.55 16.67
C LYS A 64 -9.35 11.83 17.98
N ALA A 65 -10.36 11.15 18.54
CA ALA A 65 -10.19 10.37 19.76
C ALA A 65 -9.16 9.23 19.60
N LYS A 66 -9.10 8.58 18.43
CA LYS A 66 -8.09 7.55 18.14
C LYS A 66 -6.71 8.14 17.87
N ALA A 67 -6.64 9.24 17.13
CA ALA A 67 -5.39 9.96 16.86
C ALA A 67 -4.75 10.48 18.15
N GLN A 68 -5.56 10.92 19.13
CA GLN A 68 -5.07 11.36 20.43
C GLN A 68 -4.23 10.28 21.14
N CYS A 69 -4.59 9.01 21.03
CA CYS A 69 -3.80 7.92 21.59
C CYS A 69 -2.38 7.84 20.99
N ILE A 70 -2.26 8.09 19.68
CA ILE A 70 -0.95 8.15 19.00
C ILE A 70 -0.17 9.38 19.45
N ILE A 71 -0.82 10.54 19.54
CA ILE A 71 -0.19 11.77 20.03
C ILE A 71 0.36 11.58 21.44
N ASP A 72 -0.46 11.04 22.35
CA ASP A 72 -0.10 10.83 23.75
C ASP A 72 1.08 9.85 23.86
N GLN A 73 1.02 8.73 23.13
CA GLN A 73 2.08 7.73 23.11
C GLN A 73 3.40 8.34 22.65
N TYR A 74 3.42 8.98 21.47
CA TYR A 74 4.67 9.49 20.90
C TYR A 74 5.23 10.68 21.69
N SER A 75 4.39 11.44 22.37
CA SER A 75 4.83 12.53 23.25
C SER A 75 5.60 12.04 24.50
N THR A 76 5.50 10.75 24.85
CA THR A 76 6.29 10.15 25.94
C THR A 76 7.72 9.80 25.56
N TYR A 77 8.03 9.72 24.25
CA TYR A 77 9.35 9.31 23.79
C TYR A 77 10.35 10.46 23.93
N ILE A 78 11.48 10.17 24.56
CA ILE A 78 12.60 11.09 24.71
C ILE A 78 13.67 10.69 23.70
N LEU A 79 14.15 11.66 22.92
CA LEU A 79 15.31 11.52 22.05
C LEU A 79 16.57 11.89 22.84
N PRO A 80 17.41 10.91 23.27
CA PRO A 80 18.53 11.19 24.16
C PRO A 80 19.55 12.16 23.58
N GLU A 81 19.73 12.15 22.26
CA GLU A 81 20.67 12.99 21.53
C GLU A 81 20.32 14.49 21.61
N ALA A 82 19.02 14.80 21.66
CA ALA A 82 18.51 16.16 21.83
C ALA A 82 18.11 16.47 23.29
N ASN A 83 18.00 15.44 24.13
CA ASN A 83 17.40 15.50 25.46
C ASN A 83 16.03 16.20 25.45
N MET A 84 15.20 15.86 24.46
CA MET A 84 13.88 16.44 24.23
C MET A 84 12.86 15.35 23.95
N ASN A 85 11.61 15.60 24.33
CA ASN A 85 10.49 14.75 23.93
C ASN A 85 10.15 14.95 22.46
N VAL A 86 9.75 13.87 21.80
CA VAL A 86 9.11 13.95 20.49
C VAL A 86 7.81 14.74 20.62
N ASN A 87 7.54 15.65 19.69
CA ASN A 87 6.25 16.31 19.63
C ASN A 87 5.25 15.41 18.90
N GLY A 88 4.38 14.73 19.67
CA GLY A 88 3.40 13.80 19.12
C GLY A 88 2.32 14.48 18.26
N ILE A 89 2.01 15.77 18.49
CA ILE A 89 1.07 16.55 17.67
C ILE A 89 1.68 16.80 16.29
N ASN A 90 2.94 17.26 16.25
CA ASN A 90 3.61 17.58 15.00
C ASN A 90 3.91 16.32 14.16
N THR A 91 4.14 15.18 14.79
CA THR A 91 4.48 13.93 14.10
C THR A 91 3.27 13.02 13.85
N GLN A 92 2.06 13.42 14.25
CA GLN A 92 0.89 12.54 14.25
C GLN A 92 0.57 11.94 12.88
N GLY A 93 0.68 12.71 11.79
CA GLY A 93 0.36 12.24 10.44
C GLY A 93 1.27 11.09 10.00
N GLU A 94 2.58 11.28 10.16
CA GLU A 94 3.59 10.24 9.90
C GLU A 94 3.39 9.02 10.81
N ASN A 95 3.10 9.22 12.10
CA ASN A 95 2.89 8.12 13.04
C ASN A 95 1.63 7.32 12.69
N ILE A 96 0.55 7.98 12.26
CA ILE A 96 -0.67 7.34 11.74
C ILE A 96 -0.33 6.53 10.48
N ALA A 97 0.43 7.11 9.55
CA ALA A 97 0.84 6.48 8.31
C ALA A 97 1.71 5.24 8.54
N ASP A 98 2.67 5.29 9.45
CA ASP A 98 3.51 4.15 9.84
C ASP A 98 2.70 3.00 10.43
N ASN A 99 1.84 3.31 11.40
CA ASN A 99 0.99 2.31 12.07
C ASN A 99 -0.02 1.69 11.08
N GLY A 100 -0.61 2.52 10.22
CA GLY A 100 -1.52 2.09 9.17
C GLY A 100 -0.81 1.21 8.15
N GLY A 101 0.32 1.67 7.60
CA GLY A 101 1.09 0.98 6.59
C GLY A 101 1.58 -0.39 7.02
N LEU A 102 2.14 -0.47 8.23
CA LEU A 102 2.56 -1.75 8.82
C LEU A 102 1.38 -2.72 8.97
N LYS A 103 0.25 -2.24 9.50
CA LYS A 103 -0.94 -3.05 9.72
C LYS A 103 -1.56 -3.54 8.42
N GLN A 104 -1.64 -2.70 7.39
CA GLN A 104 -2.17 -3.09 6.08
C GLN A 104 -1.24 -4.11 5.41
N SER A 105 0.06 -3.84 5.39
CA SER A 105 1.03 -4.75 4.77
C SER A 105 1.02 -6.13 5.44
N TYR A 106 1.03 -6.16 6.78
CA TYR A 106 0.95 -7.39 7.55
C TYR A 106 -0.34 -8.17 7.26
N ARG A 107 -1.50 -7.50 7.21
CA ARG A 107 -2.78 -8.14 6.88
C ARG A 107 -2.75 -8.81 5.51
N ILE A 108 -2.15 -8.15 4.51
CA ILE A 108 -2.04 -8.71 3.16
C ILE A 108 -1.08 -9.90 3.15
N TRP A 109 0.06 -9.80 3.84
CA TRP A 109 1.01 -10.91 3.95
C TRP A 109 0.40 -12.13 4.64
N CYS A 110 -0.35 -11.91 5.74
CA CYS A 110 -1.10 -12.94 6.44
C CYS A 110 -2.34 -13.43 5.69
N ASN A 111 -2.76 -12.75 4.63
CA ASN A 111 -3.98 -13.08 3.91
C ASN A 111 -3.81 -14.43 3.19
N LYS A 112 -4.21 -15.50 3.89
CA LYS A 112 -4.41 -16.82 3.31
C LYS A 112 -5.80 -16.84 2.70
N VAL A 113 -5.87 -16.83 1.37
CA VAL A 113 -7.13 -17.10 0.67
C VAL A 113 -7.50 -18.55 0.97
N ARG A 114 -8.65 -18.75 1.60
CA ARG A 114 -9.22 -20.09 1.78
C ARG A 114 -9.54 -20.69 0.41
N GLU A 115 -9.36 -21.99 0.26
CA GLU A 115 -9.62 -22.67 -1.00
C GLU A 115 -11.06 -22.43 -1.48
N GLU A 116 -12.04 -22.49 -0.58
CA GLU A 116 -13.44 -22.25 -0.89
C GLU A 116 -13.70 -20.81 -1.34
N ALA A 117 -12.96 -19.84 -0.80
CA ALA A 117 -13.03 -18.45 -1.21
C ALA A 117 -12.42 -18.24 -2.60
N ALA A 118 -11.31 -18.92 -2.91
CA ALA A 118 -10.71 -18.92 -4.24
C ALA A 118 -11.65 -19.56 -5.28
N ILE A 119 -12.23 -20.72 -4.95
CA ILE A 119 -13.22 -21.40 -5.79
C ILE A 119 -14.43 -20.49 -6.02
N ARG A 120 -15.00 -19.89 -4.97
CA ARG A 120 -16.13 -18.98 -5.09
C ARG A 120 -15.80 -17.75 -5.94
N GLN A 121 -14.60 -17.19 -5.80
CA GLN A 121 -14.14 -16.08 -6.63
C GLN A 121 -14.11 -16.47 -8.11
N ILE A 122 -13.64 -17.67 -8.44
CA ILE A 122 -13.60 -18.15 -9.83
C ILE A 122 -15.01 -18.41 -10.38
N LEU A 123 -15.89 -19.00 -9.57
CA LEU A 123 -17.22 -19.40 -10.03
C LEU A 123 -18.21 -18.23 -10.13
N THR A 124 -18.07 -17.22 -9.26
CA THR A 124 -19.09 -16.15 -9.12
C THR A 124 -18.53 -14.74 -9.19
N GLY A 125 -17.22 -14.57 -9.12
CA GLY A 125 -16.58 -13.26 -9.14
C GLY A 125 -16.55 -12.66 -10.54
N VAL A 126 -16.88 -11.37 -10.65
CA VAL A 126 -16.76 -10.60 -11.90
C VAL A 126 -15.33 -10.11 -12.17
N HIS A 127 -14.42 -10.27 -11.21
CA HIS A 127 -13.02 -9.86 -11.31
C HIS A 127 -12.09 -11.08 -11.26
N SER A 128 -11.11 -11.13 -12.16
CA SER A 128 -10.02 -12.12 -12.09
C SER A 128 -9.24 -12.01 -10.77
N PRO A 129 -8.62 -13.11 -10.29
CA PRO A 129 -7.73 -13.08 -9.13
C PRO A 129 -6.65 -11.98 -9.25
N PRO A 130 -6.31 -11.27 -8.16
CA PRO A 130 -5.43 -10.09 -8.23
C PRO A 130 -4.08 -10.32 -8.93
N ASN A 131 -3.45 -11.46 -8.70
CA ASN A 131 -2.18 -11.82 -9.37
C ASN A 131 -2.36 -11.99 -10.88
N LEU A 132 -3.49 -12.56 -11.33
CA LEU A 132 -3.79 -12.76 -12.74
C LEU A 132 -4.22 -11.48 -13.45
N ARG A 133 -4.78 -10.50 -12.72
CA ARG A 133 -5.06 -9.18 -13.29
C ARG A 133 -3.78 -8.49 -13.76
N VAL A 134 -2.72 -8.57 -12.97
CA VAL A 134 -1.42 -8.00 -13.36
C VAL A 134 -0.79 -8.82 -14.48
N ILE A 135 -0.61 -10.13 -14.27
CA ILE A 135 0.09 -11.02 -15.22
C ILE A 135 -0.61 -11.03 -16.58
N GLY A 136 -1.93 -11.23 -16.60
CA GLY A 136 -2.70 -11.29 -17.84
C GLY A 136 -2.68 -9.99 -18.63
N SER A 137 -2.70 -8.83 -17.96
CA SER A 137 -2.60 -7.54 -18.64
C SER A 137 -1.22 -7.33 -19.26
N VAL A 138 -0.13 -7.59 -18.54
CA VAL A 138 1.22 -7.34 -19.06
C VAL A 138 1.68 -8.39 -20.08
N GLN A 139 1.16 -9.62 -20.03
CA GLN A 139 1.36 -10.64 -21.08
C GLN A 139 0.96 -10.12 -22.46
N ASN A 140 -0.12 -9.34 -22.52
CA ASN A 140 -0.67 -8.78 -23.75
C ASN A 140 0.01 -7.47 -24.19
N SER A 141 0.86 -6.87 -23.35
CA SER A 141 1.57 -5.63 -23.68
C SER A 141 2.89 -5.94 -24.39
N LYS A 142 3.06 -5.42 -25.62
CA LYS A 142 4.35 -5.46 -26.32
C LYS A 142 5.36 -4.50 -25.67
N ASP A 143 4.92 -3.29 -25.32
CA ASP A 143 5.75 -2.28 -24.68
C ASP A 143 6.38 -2.80 -23.38
N PHE A 144 5.60 -3.51 -22.56
CA PHE A 144 6.12 -4.15 -21.36
C PHE A 144 7.23 -5.15 -21.69
N SER A 145 7.00 -6.07 -22.64
CA SER A 145 8.02 -7.04 -23.01
C SER A 145 9.29 -6.41 -23.59
N ASP A 146 9.16 -5.30 -24.34
CA ASP A 146 10.29 -4.60 -24.94
C ASP A 146 11.11 -3.85 -23.88
N VAL A 147 10.45 -3.10 -23.00
CA VAL A 147 11.09 -2.33 -21.93
C VAL A 147 11.83 -3.24 -20.94
N PHE A 148 11.23 -4.38 -20.61
CA PHE A 148 11.81 -5.34 -19.66
C PHE A 148 12.65 -6.44 -20.33
N GLY A 149 12.89 -6.37 -21.64
CA GLY A 149 13.74 -7.33 -22.37
C GLY A 149 13.28 -8.78 -22.25
N CYS A 150 11.97 -9.02 -22.22
CA CYS A 150 11.40 -10.35 -22.03
C CYS A 150 11.56 -11.20 -23.29
N SER A 151 12.29 -12.31 -23.21
CA SER A 151 12.45 -13.25 -24.33
C SER A 151 11.12 -13.77 -24.85
N SER A 152 11.05 -14.01 -26.17
CA SER A 152 9.87 -14.58 -26.83
C SER A 152 9.47 -15.93 -26.21
N SER A 153 8.16 -16.19 -26.21
CA SER A 153 7.55 -17.43 -25.74
C SER A 153 7.78 -17.71 -24.25
N THR A 154 8.12 -16.68 -23.47
CA THR A 154 8.18 -16.76 -22.01
C THR A 154 6.82 -16.41 -21.39
N ASN A 155 6.63 -16.74 -20.11
CA ASN A 155 5.37 -16.46 -19.42
C ASN A 155 4.96 -14.98 -19.48
N MET A 156 5.91 -14.03 -19.48
CA MET A 156 5.60 -12.59 -19.55
C MET A 156 5.63 -12.01 -20.97
N ASN A 157 5.99 -12.83 -21.97
CA ASN A 157 5.95 -12.47 -23.38
C ASN A 157 5.49 -13.67 -24.24
N PRO A 158 4.21 -14.09 -24.10
CA PRO A 158 3.65 -15.15 -24.91
C PRO A 158 3.56 -14.73 -26.39
N GLU A 159 3.61 -15.71 -27.30
CA GLU A 159 3.49 -15.48 -28.74
C GLU A 159 2.12 -14.87 -29.10
N ASN A 160 1.06 -15.39 -28.48
CA ASN A 160 -0.30 -14.91 -28.69
C ASN A 160 -0.59 -13.80 -27.67
N LYS A 161 -0.79 -12.57 -28.16
CA LYS A 161 -1.23 -11.42 -27.37
C LYS A 161 -2.65 -11.04 -27.76
N CYS A 162 -3.50 -10.85 -26.76
CA CYS A 162 -4.89 -10.46 -26.93
C CYS A 162 -5.01 -8.93 -26.97
N TYR A 163 -5.84 -8.41 -27.87
CA TYR A 163 -6.11 -6.98 -28.02
C TYR A 163 -7.58 -6.78 -28.41
N VAL A 164 -8.22 -5.76 -27.84
CA VAL A 164 -9.63 -5.42 -28.13
C VAL A 164 -9.77 -3.99 -28.64
N TRP A 165 -9.14 -3.04 -27.95
CA TRP A 165 -9.17 -1.60 -28.26
C TRP A 165 -7.80 -1.12 -28.64
#